data_AF-A0A2N0NG82-F1
#
_entry.id   AF-A0A2N0NG82-F1
#
_cell.length_a   1.000
_cell.length_b   1.000
_cell.length_c   1.000
_cell.angle_alpha   90.00
_cell.angle_beta   90.00
_cell.angle_gamma   90.00
#
_symmetry.space_group_name_H-M   'P 1'
#
loop_
_entity.id
_entity.type
_entity.pdbx_description
1 polymer ?
#
loop_
_entity_poly.entity_id
_entity_poly.type
_entity_poly.pdbx_seq_one_letter_code
_entity_poly.pdbx_strand_id
1 'polypeptide(L)'
;MQDYEFWTRSGDPSCDREILHFLYTSGFLHPFPGQYRNDGDIFWNCFHQALEANKKGYDGKRRILSIIAEKFSYNILMEKLKIAQGTIFEAKKYARINGPGCVVIEKPIRKVKRITSKQKQQFDSFFQDKAHVIMSSYKTDAKTGQPVVYLKNTKNLLWEKFKENFPNGIKRTTFYTQLMGRQYIYREDLGGLCSTCSTYGYETFEEIINLIKEKINDVELQDIFSQRCHFLKRYLKKEYEEHLVVTGHGITSHDPCINHCLLYAFGECNTPHTHVCNECQKIFQFFQDLKNNLGLSYHEEIQEYQNRILYYLAHQTRKTYLNA
;
A
#
# COMPACT_ATOMS: atom_id res chain seq x y z
N MET A 1 45.37 -52.12 -57.80
CA MET A 1 44.85 -52.26 -56.43
C MET A 1 43.39 -52.58 -56.56
N GLN A 2 42.96 -53.70 -55.97
CA GLN A 2 41.56 -54.15 -56.01
C GLN A 2 40.81 -53.34 -54.94
N ASP A 3 39.76 -52.64 -55.32
CA ASP A 3 38.92 -51.89 -54.37
C ASP A 3 38.22 -52.88 -53.46
N TYR A 4 38.58 -52.88 -52.17
CA TYR A 4 37.91 -53.70 -51.16
C TYR A 4 36.49 -53.14 -50.94
N GLU A 5 35.47 -53.76 -51.53
CA GLU A 5 34.07 -53.50 -51.17
C GLU A 5 33.78 -54.19 -49.83
N PHE A 6 33.65 -53.41 -48.76
CA PHE A 6 33.39 -53.91 -47.39
C PHE A 6 31.92 -54.26 -47.11
N TRP A 7 31.02 -54.02 -48.06
CA TRP A 7 29.59 -54.21 -47.90
C TRP A 7 29.02 -54.79 -49.18
N THR A 8 28.40 -55.96 -49.07
CA THR A 8 27.70 -56.54 -50.22
C THR A 8 26.26 -56.03 -50.19
N ARG A 9 25.72 -55.51 -51.29
CA ARG A 9 24.26 -55.21 -51.38
C ARG A 9 23.40 -56.48 -51.47
N SER A 10 23.88 -57.58 -50.86
CA SER A 10 23.25 -58.88 -50.83
C SER A 10 21.97 -58.83 -50.01
N GLY A 11 20.92 -59.54 -50.46
CA GLY A 11 19.70 -59.74 -49.67
C GLY A 11 19.89 -60.65 -48.45
N ASP A 12 20.99 -61.41 -48.40
CA ASP A 12 21.39 -62.24 -47.27
C ASP A 12 22.46 -61.53 -46.43
N PRO A 13 22.15 -61.12 -45.18
CA PRO A 13 23.05 -60.34 -44.32
C PRO A 13 24.12 -61.17 -43.62
N SER A 14 24.20 -62.48 -43.89
CA SER A 14 25.16 -63.39 -43.22
C SER A 14 26.61 -63.01 -43.53
N CYS A 15 26.91 -62.67 -44.79
CA CYS A 15 28.25 -62.24 -45.22
C CYS A 15 28.69 -60.94 -44.55
N ASP A 16 27.83 -59.92 -44.54
CA ASP A 16 28.15 -58.63 -43.90
C ASP A 16 28.32 -58.79 -42.38
N ARG A 17 27.58 -59.71 -41.74
CA ARG A 17 27.72 -60.00 -40.31
C ARG A 17 29.06 -60.67 -39.99
N GLU A 18 29.50 -61.62 -40.81
CA GLU A 18 30.81 -62.26 -40.65
C GLU A 18 31.95 -61.27 -40.87
N ILE A 19 31.82 -60.36 -41.85
CA ILE A 19 32.80 -59.30 -42.12
C ILE A 19 32.90 -58.34 -40.92
N LEU A 20 31.77 -57.90 -40.36
CA LEU A 20 31.76 -57.04 -39.16
C LEU A 20 32.37 -57.74 -37.95
N HIS A 21 32.08 -59.02 -37.75
CA HIS A 21 32.67 -59.82 -36.68
C HIS A 21 34.18 -59.97 -36.87
N PHE A 22 34.65 -60.22 -38.09
CA PHE A 22 36.08 -60.28 -38.43
C PHE A 22 36.79 -58.95 -38.19
N LEU A 23 36.18 -57.82 -38.60
CA LEU A 23 36.76 -56.49 -38.39
C LEU A 23 36.82 -56.10 -36.91
N TYR A 24 35.85 -56.54 -36.10
CA TYR A 24 35.87 -56.39 -34.65
C TYR A 24 36.97 -57.23 -33.99
N THR A 25 37.04 -58.53 -34.32
CA THR A 25 38.06 -59.44 -33.77
C THR A 25 39.48 -59.10 -34.24
N SER A 26 39.62 -58.54 -35.44
CA SER A 26 40.89 -58.06 -35.99
C SER A 26 41.29 -56.65 -35.49
N GLY A 27 40.47 -56.02 -34.63
CA GLY A 27 40.78 -54.75 -33.98
C GLY A 27 40.57 -53.50 -34.85
N PHE A 28 40.02 -53.63 -36.06
CA PHE A 28 39.70 -52.51 -36.95
C PHE A 28 38.41 -51.78 -36.55
N LEU A 29 37.48 -52.50 -35.89
CA LEU A 29 36.27 -51.91 -35.30
C LEU A 29 36.38 -51.91 -33.78
N HIS A 30 36.49 -50.72 -33.19
CA HIS A 30 36.29 -50.53 -31.77
C HIS A 30 34.83 -50.16 -31.50
N PRO A 31 34.13 -50.83 -30.57
CA PRO A 31 32.73 -50.54 -30.27
C PRO A 31 32.56 -49.16 -29.61
N PHE A 32 33.66 -48.55 -29.15
CA PHE A 32 33.69 -47.21 -28.61
C PHE A 32 34.91 -46.45 -29.18
N PRO A 33 34.70 -45.31 -29.85
CA PRO A 33 35.80 -44.51 -30.38
C PRO A 33 36.54 -43.84 -29.22
N GLY A 34 37.72 -44.36 -28.90
CA GLY A 34 38.72 -43.67 -28.08
C GLY A 34 38.73 -44.07 -26.60
N GLN A 35 39.93 -44.42 -26.15
CA GLN A 35 40.33 -44.49 -24.76
C GLN A 35 39.98 -43.18 -24.01
N TYR A 36 38.82 -43.12 -23.37
CA TYR A 36 38.67 -42.26 -22.20
C TYR A 36 39.15 -43.08 -21.00
N ARG A 37 40.25 -42.66 -20.38
CA ARG A 37 40.43 -42.96 -18.95
C ARG A 37 39.13 -42.51 -18.26
N ASN A 38 38.69 -43.25 -17.26
CA ASN A 38 37.46 -42.98 -16.54
C ASN A 38 37.60 -41.71 -15.64
N ASP A 39 37.95 -40.59 -16.26
CA ASP A 39 38.28 -39.31 -15.63
C ASP A 39 37.06 -38.67 -14.96
N GLY A 40 35.86 -39.11 -15.33
CA GLY A 40 34.61 -38.72 -14.68
C GLY A 40 34.55 -39.18 -13.23
N ASP A 41 34.90 -40.43 -12.93
CA ASP A 41 34.91 -40.92 -11.56
C ASP A 41 36.05 -40.30 -10.74
N ILE A 42 37.19 -40.02 -11.38
CA ILE A 42 38.28 -39.24 -10.77
C ILE A 42 37.78 -37.84 -10.41
N PHE A 43 37.10 -37.16 -11.34
CA PHE A 43 36.50 -35.85 -11.11
C PHE A 43 35.53 -35.85 -9.92
N TRP A 44 34.57 -36.78 -9.90
CA TRP A 44 33.58 -36.84 -8.82
C TRP A 44 34.22 -37.14 -7.46
N ASN A 45 35.21 -38.04 -7.43
CA ASN A 45 35.97 -38.35 -6.22
C ASN A 45 36.77 -37.14 -5.72
N CYS A 46 37.50 -36.45 -6.60
CA CYS A 46 38.23 -35.24 -6.25
C CYS A 46 37.30 -34.13 -5.76
N PHE A 47 36.14 -33.96 -6.38
CA PHE A 47 35.17 -32.94 -5.99
C PHE A 47 34.53 -33.25 -4.63
N HIS A 48 34.18 -34.52 -4.38
CA HIS A 48 33.69 -34.98 -3.09
C HIS A 48 34.73 -34.77 -1.99
N GLN A 49 36.00 -35.11 -2.25
CA GLN A 49 37.09 -34.85 -1.32
C GLN A 49 37.28 -33.35 -1.03
N ALA A 50 37.18 -32.49 -2.04
CA ALA A 50 37.26 -31.05 -1.87
C ALA A 50 36.10 -30.49 -1.01
N LEU A 51 34.90 -31.07 -1.13
CA LEU A 51 33.76 -30.74 -0.27
C LEU A 51 34.01 -31.18 1.19
N GLU A 52 34.50 -32.39 1.40
CA GLU A 52 34.73 -32.93 2.75
C GLU A 52 35.91 -32.30 3.47
N ALA A 53 37.02 -32.03 2.77
CA ALA A 53 38.21 -31.41 3.35
C ALA A 53 38.02 -29.93 3.72
N ASN A 54 36.92 -29.28 3.29
CA ASN A 54 36.71 -27.86 3.52
C ASN A 54 36.40 -27.53 4.99
N LYS A 55 37.35 -26.86 5.65
CA LYS A 55 37.27 -26.44 7.06
C LYS A 55 36.39 -25.21 7.31
N LYS A 56 35.89 -24.52 6.28
CA LYS A 56 35.09 -23.27 6.40
C LYS A 56 33.59 -23.53 6.64
N GLY A 57 33.23 -24.72 7.13
CA GLY A 57 31.86 -25.08 7.46
C GLY A 57 30.91 -25.06 6.26
N TYR A 58 29.61 -24.95 6.54
CA TYR A 58 28.54 -25.04 5.55
C TYR A 58 28.69 -24.02 4.40
N ASP A 59 29.15 -22.80 4.70
CA ASP A 59 29.34 -21.74 3.70
C ASP A 59 30.46 -22.06 2.70
N GLY A 60 31.55 -22.67 3.17
CA GLY A 60 32.63 -23.15 2.31
C GLY A 60 32.19 -24.27 1.38
N LYS A 61 31.48 -25.27 1.93
CA LYS A 61 30.93 -26.40 1.14
C LYS A 61 29.92 -25.92 0.11
N ARG A 62 29.02 -25.01 0.50
CA ARG A 62 28.03 -24.39 -0.40
C ARG A 62 28.69 -23.64 -1.55
N ARG A 63 29.76 -22.88 -1.28
CA ARG A 63 30.52 -22.17 -2.31
C ARG A 63 31.20 -23.11 -3.29
N ILE A 64 31.86 -24.18 -2.83
CA ILE A 64 32.49 -25.17 -3.72
C ILE A 64 31.42 -25.85 -4.58
N LEU A 65 30.35 -26.36 -3.96
CA LEU A 65 29.27 -27.03 -4.68
C LEU A 65 28.62 -26.13 -5.73
N SER A 66 28.51 -24.82 -5.46
CA SER A 66 27.93 -23.84 -6.38
C SER A 66 28.63 -23.76 -7.74
N ILE A 67 29.90 -24.18 -7.85
CA ILE A 67 30.68 -24.18 -9.10
C ILE A 67 29.98 -25.00 -10.18
N ILE A 68 29.48 -26.18 -9.80
CA ILE A 68 28.90 -27.15 -10.73
C ILE A 68 27.38 -27.30 -10.58
N ALA A 69 26.81 -26.74 -9.51
CA ALA A 69 25.41 -26.99 -9.15
C ALA A 69 24.43 -26.68 -10.29
N GLU A 70 24.59 -25.57 -11.02
CA GLU A 70 23.71 -25.20 -12.15
C GLU A 70 23.95 -26.04 -13.42
N LYS A 71 25.08 -26.75 -13.52
CA LYS A 71 25.45 -27.51 -14.72
C LYS A 71 24.94 -28.95 -14.71
N PHE A 72 24.50 -29.46 -13.55
CA PHE A 72 24.01 -30.83 -13.40
C PHE A 72 22.60 -30.85 -12.80
N SER A 73 21.87 -31.93 -13.11
CA SER A 73 20.55 -32.17 -12.53
C SER A 73 20.68 -32.52 -11.05
N TYR A 74 19.60 -32.35 -10.28
CA TYR A 74 19.57 -32.72 -8.87
C TYR A 74 19.91 -34.21 -8.69
N ASN A 75 19.33 -35.09 -9.51
CA ASN A 75 19.54 -36.54 -9.40
C ASN A 75 21.02 -36.91 -9.56
N ILE A 76 21.70 -36.36 -10.57
CA ILE A 76 23.13 -36.63 -10.82
C ILE A 76 23.98 -36.17 -9.64
N LEU A 77 23.71 -34.98 -9.10
CA LEU A 77 24.46 -34.43 -7.97
C LEU A 77 24.22 -35.22 -6.68
N MET A 78 22.98 -35.64 -6.43
CA MET A 78 22.63 -36.46 -5.27
C MET A 78 23.31 -37.83 -5.34
N GLU A 79 23.30 -38.48 -6.51
CA GLU A 79 23.88 -39.80 -6.71
C GLU A 79 25.40 -39.77 -6.61
N LYS A 80 26.06 -38.87 -7.38
CA LYS A 80 27.52 -38.82 -7.48
C LYS A 80 28.20 -38.26 -6.23
N LEU A 81 27.56 -37.32 -5.51
CA LEU A 81 28.15 -36.67 -4.34
C LEU A 81 27.52 -37.11 -3.01
N LYS A 82 26.48 -37.96 -3.02
CA LYS A 82 25.76 -38.42 -1.82
C LYS A 82 25.27 -37.29 -0.91
N ILE A 83 24.82 -36.19 -1.52
CA ILE A 83 24.35 -34.98 -0.82
C ILE A 83 22.83 -34.84 -0.89
N ALA A 84 22.24 -34.21 0.13
CA ALA A 84 20.81 -33.95 0.18
C ALA A 84 20.37 -32.87 -0.82
N GLN A 85 19.13 -32.97 -1.28
CA GLN A 85 18.51 -32.02 -2.21
C GLN A 85 18.56 -30.57 -1.70
N GLY A 86 18.33 -30.35 -0.40
CA GLY A 86 18.39 -29.01 0.22
C GLY A 86 19.77 -28.34 0.09
N THR A 87 20.86 -29.12 0.17
CA THR A 87 22.22 -28.62 -0.01
C THR A 87 22.47 -28.17 -1.45
N ILE A 88 21.91 -28.89 -2.43
CA ILE A 88 21.98 -28.52 -3.84
C ILE A 88 21.17 -27.25 -4.10
N PHE A 89 19.99 -27.12 -3.50
CA PHE A 89 19.15 -25.93 -3.60
C PHE A 89 19.89 -24.68 -3.12
N GLU A 90 20.50 -24.76 -1.94
CA GLU A 90 21.26 -23.64 -1.37
C GLU A 90 22.51 -23.31 -2.21
N ALA A 91 23.19 -24.30 -2.80
CA ALA A 91 24.31 -24.08 -3.69
C ALA A 91 23.92 -23.42 -5.03
N LYS A 92 22.79 -23.81 -5.62
CA LYS A 92 22.23 -23.14 -6.82
C LYS A 92 21.86 -21.70 -6.52
N LYS A 93 21.13 -21.47 -5.42
CA LYS A 93 20.79 -20.13 -4.94
C LYS A 93 22.04 -19.28 -4.71
N TYR A 94 23.07 -19.85 -4.11
CA TYR A 94 24.35 -19.18 -3.90
C TYR A 94 25.01 -18.79 -5.23
N ALA A 95 25.08 -19.71 -6.21
CA ALA A 95 25.66 -19.47 -7.53
C ALA A 95 24.98 -18.30 -8.25
N ARG A 96 23.65 -18.22 -8.18
CA ARG A 96 22.86 -17.15 -8.80
C ARG A 96 23.11 -15.78 -8.17
N ILE A 97 23.31 -15.73 -6.86
CA ILE A 97 23.47 -14.48 -6.12
C ILE A 97 24.90 -13.96 -6.20
N ASN A 98 25.89 -14.84 -6.05
CA ASN A 98 27.30 -14.44 -5.88
C ASN A 98 28.18 -14.78 -7.08
N GLY A 99 27.72 -15.64 -7.99
CA GLY A 99 28.54 -16.30 -9.01
C GLY A 99 29.01 -17.69 -8.56
N PRO A 100 29.09 -18.69 -9.46
CA PRO A 100 29.60 -20.03 -9.15
C PRO A 100 31.03 -19.98 -8.58
N GLY A 101 31.23 -20.49 -7.35
CA GLY A 101 32.55 -20.52 -6.70
C GLY A 101 33.09 -19.15 -6.25
N CYS A 102 32.34 -18.07 -6.43
CA CYS A 102 32.75 -16.72 -6.06
C CYS A 102 32.60 -16.47 -4.56
N VAL A 103 33.37 -15.51 -4.03
CA VAL A 103 33.17 -14.99 -2.68
C VAL A 103 31.81 -14.29 -2.58
N VAL A 104 31.23 -14.28 -1.39
CA VAL A 104 29.96 -13.58 -1.15
C VAL A 104 30.14 -12.11 -1.53
N ILE A 105 29.20 -11.56 -2.30
CA ILE A 105 29.21 -10.14 -2.62
C ILE A 105 28.88 -9.38 -1.33
N GLU A 106 29.90 -8.72 -0.76
CA GLU A 106 29.70 -7.79 0.35
C GLU A 106 28.89 -6.60 -0.15
N LYS A 107 27.61 -6.53 0.24
CA LYS A 107 26.79 -5.37 -0.06
C LYS A 107 27.37 -4.17 0.69
N PRO A 108 27.49 -2.99 0.06
CA PRO A 108 27.91 -1.79 0.76
C PRO A 108 26.95 -1.52 1.92
N ILE A 109 27.52 -1.35 3.12
CA ILE A 109 26.77 -1.00 4.31
C ILE A 109 26.14 0.37 4.07
N ARG A 110 24.84 0.40 3.77
CA ARG A 110 24.08 1.65 3.65
C ARG A 110 23.99 2.30 5.03
N LYS A 111 24.81 3.32 5.27
CA LYS A 111 24.64 4.21 6.43
C LYS A 111 23.39 5.07 6.20
N VAL A 112 22.23 4.60 6.69
CA VAL A 112 21.01 5.42 6.71
C VAL A 112 21.20 6.53 7.73
N LYS A 113 21.20 7.79 7.28
CA LYS A 113 21.21 8.94 8.20
C LYS A 113 19.90 8.93 8.99
N ARG A 114 19.98 8.60 10.27
CA ARG A 114 18.84 8.62 11.19
C ARG A 114 18.41 10.08 11.43
N ILE A 115 17.13 10.28 11.72
CA ILE A 115 16.63 11.57 12.20
C ILE A 115 17.37 11.98 13.47
N THR A 116 17.74 13.26 13.56
CA THR A 116 18.34 13.81 14.79
C THR A 116 17.29 13.99 15.88
N SER A 117 17.71 14.10 17.14
CA SER A 117 16.79 14.37 18.26
C SER A 117 16.02 15.68 18.08
N LYS A 118 16.67 16.72 17.55
CA LYS A 118 16.03 18.02 17.22
C LYS A 118 14.93 17.85 16.17
N GLN A 119 15.21 17.11 15.10
CA GLN A 119 14.22 16.83 14.05
C GLN A 119 13.04 16.01 14.56
N LYS A 120 13.29 15.08 15.49
CA LYS A 120 12.22 14.34 16.15
C LYS A 120 11.34 15.25 17.00
N GLN A 121 11.94 16.12 17.82
CA GLN A 121 11.20 17.10 18.62
C GLN A 121 10.36 18.05 17.75
N GLN A 122 10.90 18.52 16.61
CA GLN A 122 10.15 19.34 15.65
C GLN A 122 8.91 18.61 15.14
N PHE A 123 9.07 17.35 14.71
CA PHE A 123 7.96 16.50 14.29
C PHE A 123 6.92 16.32 15.41
N ASP A 124 7.36 15.94 16.60
CA ASP A 124 6.47 15.70 17.74
C ASP A 124 5.71 16.98 18.13
N SER A 125 6.39 18.14 18.18
CA SER A 125 5.76 19.44 18.49
C SER A 125 4.70 19.84 17.47
N PHE A 126 4.93 19.60 16.19
CA PHE A 126 3.97 19.91 15.13
C PHE A 126 2.67 19.10 15.28
N PHE A 127 2.80 17.84 15.70
CA PHE A 127 1.69 16.91 15.91
C PHE A 127 1.14 16.92 17.35
N GLN A 128 1.57 17.85 18.20
CA GLN A 128 0.89 18.19 19.45
C GLN A 128 -0.04 19.40 19.29
N ASP A 129 0.14 20.18 18.24
CA ASP A 129 -0.65 21.35 17.94
C ASP A 129 -2.07 20.98 17.48
N LYS A 130 -3.07 21.51 18.20
CA LYS A 130 -4.50 21.33 17.93
C LYS A 130 -4.92 21.92 16.59
N ALA A 131 -4.14 22.82 15.98
CA ALA A 131 -4.39 23.33 14.63
C ALA A 131 -4.21 22.24 13.55
N HIS A 132 -3.36 21.24 13.80
CA HIS A 132 -2.99 20.22 12.82
C HIS A 132 -3.65 18.86 13.10
N VAL A 133 -3.94 18.56 14.36
CA VAL A 133 -4.47 17.26 14.78
C VAL A 133 -5.47 17.32 15.93
N ILE A 134 -6.15 16.20 16.14
CA ILE A 134 -7.00 15.93 17.30
C ILE A 134 -6.51 14.65 17.97
N MET A 135 -6.20 14.70 19.26
CA MET A 135 -5.86 13.50 20.03
C MET A 135 -7.13 12.77 20.47
N SER A 136 -7.14 11.44 20.33
CA SER A 136 -8.21 10.61 20.87
C SER A 136 -8.16 10.61 22.40
N SER A 137 -9.32 10.77 23.05
CA SER A 137 -9.45 10.65 24.51
C SER A 137 -9.60 9.19 24.99
N TYR A 138 -9.81 8.22 24.10
CA TYR A 138 -10.15 6.84 24.48
C TYR A 138 -9.50 5.76 23.61
N LYS A 139 -8.91 6.11 22.46
CA LYS A 139 -8.13 5.16 21.63
C LYS A 139 -6.65 5.43 21.80
N THR A 140 -5.91 4.38 22.13
CA THR A 140 -4.46 4.38 22.22
C THR A 140 -3.87 3.39 21.21
N ASP A 141 -2.68 3.68 20.71
CA ASP A 141 -1.91 2.73 19.92
C ASP A 141 -1.45 1.58 20.81
N ALA A 142 -1.77 0.35 20.42
CA ALA A 142 -1.49 -0.83 21.23
C ALA A 142 0.00 -1.13 21.46
N LYS A 143 0.90 -0.58 20.62
CA LYS A 143 2.35 -0.78 20.78
C LYS A 143 2.99 0.29 21.64
N THR A 144 2.60 1.55 21.49
CA THR A 144 3.23 2.66 22.21
C THR A 144 2.48 3.07 23.47
N GLY A 145 1.21 2.67 23.62
CA GLY A 145 0.33 3.13 24.69
C GLY A 145 -0.07 4.61 24.57
N GLN A 146 0.38 5.31 23.53
CA GLN A 146 0.06 6.72 23.33
C GLN A 146 -1.31 6.89 22.66
N PRO A 147 -1.99 8.03 22.89
CA PRO A 147 -3.22 8.36 22.18
C PRO A 147 -3.06 8.26 20.66
N VAL A 148 -4.08 7.72 20.00
CA VAL A 148 -4.23 7.80 18.55
C VAL A 148 -4.48 9.25 18.17
N VAL A 149 -3.81 9.73 17.12
CA VAL A 149 -3.85 11.11 16.65
C VAL A 149 -4.56 11.15 15.29
N TYR A 150 -5.61 11.96 15.21
CA TYR A 150 -6.38 12.19 13.99
C TYR A 150 -5.88 13.43 13.24
N LEU A 151 -5.58 13.26 11.95
CA LEU A 151 -5.09 14.34 11.11
C LEU A 151 -6.25 15.24 10.64
N LYS A 152 -6.17 16.56 10.86
CA LYS A 152 -7.23 17.50 10.42
C LYS A 152 -7.22 17.75 8.90
N ASN A 153 -6.11 17.49 8.24
CA ASN A 153 -5.88 17.82 6.83
C ASN A 153 -5.20 16.66 6.08
N THR A 154 -5.13 16.77 4.75
CA THR A 154 -4.40 15.79 3.93
C THR A 154 -2.92 15.75 4.31
N LYS A 155 -2.30 14.58 4.18
CA LYS A 155 -0.86 14.43 4.46
C LYS A 155 0.01 15.39 3.63
N ASN A 156 -0.44 15.73 2.42
CA ASN A 156 0.24 16.72 1.55
C ASN A 156 0.17 18.13 2.14
N LEU A 157 -1.01 18.60 2.55
CA LEU A 157 -1.16 19.94 3.11
C LEU A 157 -0.42 20.08 4.45
N LEU A 158 -0.48 19.04 5.30
CA LEU A 158 0.28 18.99 6.54
C LEU A 158 1.80 19.01 6.31
N TRP A 159 2.26 18.37 5.24
CA TRP A 159 3.68 18.42 4.86
C TRP A 159 4.11 19.84 4.46
N GLU A 160 3.32 20.56 3.68
CA GLU A 160 3.66 21.94 3.30
C GLU A 160 3.71 22.86 4.53
N LYS A 161 2.71 22.77 5.42
CA LYS A 161 2.71 23.51 6.71
C LYS A 161 3.91 23.15 7.59
N PHE A 162 4.27 21.87 7.65
CA PHE A 162 5.45 21.43 8.40
C PHE A 162 6.75 22.00 7.82
N LYS A 163 6.88 22.00 6.49
CA LYS A 163 8.05 22.52 5.78
C LYS A 163 8.21 24.03 5.95
N GLU A 164 7.10 24.77 5.98
CA GLU A 164 7.09 26.21 6.26
C GLU A 164 7.57 26.51 7.69
N ASN A 165 7.07 25.77 8.68
CA ASN A 165 7.46 25.95 10.09
C ASN A 165 8.88 25.44 10.39
N PHE A 166 9.33 24.41 9.67
CA PHE A 166 10.62 23.75 9.90
C PHE A 166 11.36 23.50 8.58
N PRO A 167 11.91 24.54 7.91
CA PRO A 167 12.56 24.41 6.61
C PRO A 167 13.81 23.50 6.63
N ASN A 168 14.48 23.41 7.78
CA ASN A 168 15.61 22.51 8.03
C ASN A 168 15.21 21.21 8.76
N GLY A 169 13.91 20.89 8.78
CA GLY A 169 13.34 19.74 9.46
C GLY A 169 13.61 18.41 8.75
N ILE A 170 12.76 17.41 9.00
CA ILE A 170 12.85 16.12 8.30
C ILE A 170 12.48 16.26 6.82
N LYS A 171 13.02 15.38 5.98
CA LYS A 171 12.67 15.34 4.56
C LYS A 171 11.26 14.77 4.37
N ARG A 172 10.64 15.13 3.23
CA ARG A 172 9.30 14.69 2.83
C ARG A 172 9.09 13.19 3.01
N THR A 173 9.95 12.36 2.43
CA THR A 173 9.84 10.88 2.53
C THR A 173 9.86 10.39 3.97
N THR A 174 10.72 10.96 4.82
CA THR A 174 10.78 10.65 6.25
C THR A 174 9.50 11.06 6.97
N PHE A 175 8.93 12.23 6.65
CA PHE A 175 7.67 12.70 7.21
C PHE A 175 6.52 11.72 6.96
N TYR A 176 6.30 11.32 5.70
CA TYR A 176 5.27 10.31 5.40
C TYR A 176 5.56 8.97 6.08
N THR A 177 6.83 8.56 6.16
CA THR A 177 7.22 7.31 6.83
C THR A 177 6.85 7.32 8.31
N GLN A 178 7.03 8.44 9.02
CA GLN A 178 6.59 8.58 10.41
C GLN A 178 5.05 8.49 10.53
N LEU A 179 4.32 9.00 9.54
CA LEU A 179 2.85 8.94 9.49
C LEU A 179 2.27 7.59 9.02
N MET A 180 3.09 6.60 8.67
CA MET A 180 2.60 5.27 8.26
C MET A 180 2.29 4.33 9.44
N GLY A 181 2.60 4.75 10.68
CA GLY A 181 2.25 3.99 11.88
C GLY A 181 0.75 3.99 12.19
N ARG A 182 0.31 3.08 13.07
CA ARG A 182 -1.10 2.99 13.52
C ARG A 182 -1.54 4.16 14.41
N GLN A 183 -0.59 4.97 14.90
CA GLN A 183 -0.85 6.13 15.73
C GLN A 183 -1.47 7.30 14.97
N TYR A 184 -1.08 7.55 13.71
CA TYR A 184 -1.56 8.68 12.93
C TYR A 184 -2.62 8.23 11.93
N ILE A 185 -3.89 8.46 12.27
CA ILE A 185 -5.01 8.05 11.45
C ILE A 185 -5.48 9.24 10.62
N TYR A 186 -5.39 9.09 9.30
CA TYR A 186 -6.15 9.93 8.40
C TYR A 186 -7.60 9.46 8.44
N ARG A 187 -8.47 10.21 9.11
CA ARG A 187 -9.91 9.98 9.08
C ARG A 187 -10.56 11.16 8.42
N GLU A 188 -11.33 10.88 7.39
CA GLU A 188 -12.30 11.85 6.94
C GLU A 188 -13.35 12.04 8.05
N ASP A 189 -13.71 11.02 8.79
CA ASP A 189 -14.77 10.90 9.80
C ASP A 189 -14.31 11.25 11.23
N LEU A 190 -13.98 12.53 11.45
CA LEU A 190 -13.90 13.10 12.81
C LEU A 190 -15.27 13.16 13.51
N GLY A 191 -16.37 13.03 12.76
CA GLY A 191 -17.71 13.06 13.34
C GLY A 191 -18.14 11.77 14.03
N GLY A 192 -17.43 10.64 13.86
CA GLY A 192 -17.66 9.43 14.66
C GLY A 192 -17.23 9.56 16.14
N LEU A 193 -16.66 10.70 16.53
CA LEU A 193 -16.34 11.05 17.92
C LEU A 193 -17.49 11.81 18.62
N CYS A 194 -18.52 12.21 17.87
CA CYS A 194 -19.66 12.95 18.37
C CYS A 194 -20.94 12.23 17.93
N SER A 195 -21.73 11.76 18.90
CA SER A 195 -23.00 11.07 18.63
C SER A 195 -23.93 11.93 17.78
N THR A 196 -24.04 13.22 18.09
CA THR A 196 -24.82 14.18 17.31
C THR A 196 -24.36 14.26 15.85
N CYS A 197 -23.05 14.31 15.61
CA CYS A 197 -22.51 14.32 14.26
C CYS A 197 -22.83 13.00 13.52
N SER A 198 -22.66 11.85 14.20
CA SER A 198 -22.98 10.51 13.64
C SER A 198 -24.44 10.44 13.19
N THR A 199 -25.37 10.65 14.11
CA THR A 199 -26.81 10.45 13.90
C THR A 199 -27.40 11.46 12.92
N TYR A 200 -27.20 12.75 13.19
CA TYR A 200 -27.87 13.80 12.42
C TYR A 200 -27.10 14.23 11.16
N GLY A 201 -25.82 13.87 11.07
CA GLY A 201 -24.98 14.16 9.92
C GLY A 201 -24.78 12.93 9.04
N TYR A 202 -23.95 11.98 9.49
CA TYR A 202 -23.47 10.89 8.62
C TYR A 202 -24.56 9.89 8.29
N GLU A 203 -25.26 9.38 9.29
CA GLU A 203 -26.35 8.40 9.16
C GLU A 203 -27.47 9.02 8.33
N THR A 204 -27.88 10.26 8.63
CA THR A 204 -28.89 10.99 7.84
C THR A 204 -28.50 11.12 6.36
N PHE A 205 -27.25 11.48 6.04
CA PHE A 205 -26.82 11.53 4.63
C PHE A 205 -26.81 10.16 3.94
N GLU A 206 -26.55 9.09 4.70
CA GLU A 206 -26.55 7.71 4.18
C GLU A 206 -27.99 7.22 3.93
N GLU A 207 -28.92 7.53 4.84
CA GLU A 207 -30.37 7.34 4.66
C GLU A 207 -30.88 8.06 3.41
N ILE A 208 -30.52 9.33 3.21
CA ILE A 208 -30.91 10.11 2.02
C ILE A 208 -30.37 9.45 0.73
N ILE A 209 -29.12 9.00 0.72
CA ILE A 209 -28.54 8.31 -0.45
C ILE A 209 -29.28 7.00 -0.74
N ASN A 210 -29.65 6.24 0.29
CA ASN A 210 -30.43 5.02 0.12
C ASN A 210 -31.83 5.33 -0.42
N LEU A 211 -32.51 6.36 0.10
CA LEU A 211 -33.80 6.82 -0.43
C LEU A 211 -33.70 7.19 -1.91
N ILE A 212 -32.67 7.95 -2.29
CA ILE A 212 -32.40 8.31 -3.70
C ILE A 212 -32.24 7.05 -4.56
N LYS A 213 -31.46 6.07 -4.08
CA LYS A 213 -31.21 4.82 -4.82
C LYS A 213 -32.46 3.95 -4.98
N GLU A 214 -33.29 3.90 -3.96
CA GLU A 214 -34.48 3.05 -3.94
C GLU A 214 -35.66 3.65 -4.70
N LYS A 215 -35.81 4.98 -4.68
CA LYS A 215 -37.05 5.64 -5.13
C LYS A 215 -36.90 6.38 -6.45
N ILE A 216 -35.69 6.71 -6.87
CA ILE A 216 -35.43 7.34 -8.17
C ILE A 216 -34.99 6.27 -9.16
N ASN A 217 -35.86 5.97 -10.12
CA ASN A 217 -35.62 4.97 -11.17
C ASN A 217 -34.72 5.49 -12.31
N ASP A 218 -34.71 6.81 -12.53
CA ASP A 218 -33.88 7.43 -13.56
C ASP A 218 -32.41 7.47 -13.08
N VAL A 219 -31.55 6.78 -13.81
CA VAL A 219 -30.13 6.60 -13.45
C VAL A 219 -29.36 7.92 -13.51
N GLU A 220 -29.66 8.79 -14.47
CA GLU A 220 -28.98 10.08 -14.61
C GLU A 220 -29.41 11.02 -13.48
N LEU A 221 -30.70 11.06 -13.19
CA LEU A 221 -31.25 11.83 -12.07
C LEU A 221 -30.69 11.33 -10.73
N GLN A 222 -30.59 10.01 -10.56
CA GLN A 222 -30.03 9.38 -9.36
C GLN A 222 -28.56 9.77 -9.14
N ASP A 223 -27.74 9.81 -10.20
CA ASP A 223 -26.35 10.24 -10.14
C ASP A 223 -26.24 11.73 -9.76
N ILE A 224 -27.06 12.59 -10.39
CA ILE A 224 -27.12 14.03 -10.05
C ILE A 224 -27.43 14.26 -8.57
N PHE A 225 -28.48 13.60 -8.04
CA PHE A 225 -28.84 13.74 -6.62
C PHE A 225 -27.77 13.16 -5.69
N SER A 226 -27.16 12.03 -6.05
CA SER A 226 -26.09 11.42 -5.26
C SER A 226 -24.86 12.34 -5.20
N GLN A 227 -24.45 12.93 -6.32
CA GLN A 227 -23.34 13.88 -6.37
C GLN A 227 -23.63 15.13 -5.53
N ARG A 228 -24.85 15.69 -5.63
CA ARG A 228 -25.27 16.83 -4.80
C ARG A 228 -25.27 16.48 -3.32
N CYS A 229 -25.76 15.30 -2.95
CA CYS A 229 -25.76 14.82 -1.58
C CYS A 229 -24.33 14.68 -1.03
N HIS A 230 -23.42 14.06 -1.80
CA HIS A 230 -22.00 13.95 -1.43
C HIS A 230 -21.31 15.31 -1.32
N PHE A 231 -21.63 16.25 -2.22
CA PHE A 231 -21.14 17.61 -2.15
C PHE A 231 -21.57 18.29 -0.84
N LEU A 232 -22.87 18.26 -0.50
CA LEU A 232 -23.40 18.85 0.73
C LEU A 232 -22.77 18.22 1.98
N LYS A 233 -22.65 16.88 2.01
CA LYS A 233 -21.99 16.15 3.11
C LYS A 233 -20.54 16.62 3.32
N ARG A 234 -19.81 16.85 2.23
CA ARG A 234 -18.44 17.36 2.29
C ARG A 234 -18.40 18.82 2.73
N TYR A 235 -19.21 19.68 2.11
CA TYR A 235 -19.25 21.11 2.38
C TYR A 235 -19.54 21.39 3.85
N LEU A 236 -20.64 20.84 4.38
CA LEU A 236 -21.05 21.02 5.78
C LEU A 236 -20.02 20.55 6.81
N LYS A 237 -19.15 19.62 6.40
CA LYS A 237 -18.17 19.01 7.29
C LYS A 237 -16.83 19.73 7.30
N LYS A 238 -16.41 20.26 6.15
CA LYS A 238 -15.05 20.75 5.96
C LYS A 238 -14.98 22.24 5.68
N GLU A 239 -15.92 22.75 4.90
CA GLU A 239 -15.83 24.07 4.27
C GLU A 239 -16.74 25.06 5.01
N TYR A 240 -17.86 24.60 5.58
CA TYR A 240 -18.77 25.45 6.36
C TYR A 240 -18.11 26.11 7.59
N GLU A 241 -17.29 25.38 8.34
CA GLU A 241 -16.61 25.91 9.54
C GLU A 241 -15.66 27.08 9.19
N GLU A 242 -15.10 27.10 7.96
CA GLU A 242 -14.17 28.14 7.51
C GLU A 242 -14.85 29.51 7.31
N HIS A 243 -16.18 29.51 7.17
CA HIS A 243 -16.97 30.73 7.06
C HIS A 243 -17.30 31.36 8.41
N LEU A 244 -17.03 30.67 9.53
CA LEU A 244 -17.34 31.15 10.87
C LEU A 244 -16.10 31.81 11.48
N VAL A 245 -16.19 33.12 11.72
CA VAL A 245 -15.06 33.91 12.25
C VAL A 245 -15.19 34.08 13.76
N VAL A 246 -14.24 33.49 14.49
CA VAL A 246 -14.09 33.68 15.95
C VAL A 246 -12.64 34.03 16.25
N THR A 247 -12.44 35.10 17.01
CA THR A 247 -11.11 35.51 17.46
C THR A 247 -10.58 34.58 18.56
N GLY A 248 -9.26 34.54 18.78
CA GLY A 248 -8.66 33.72 19.86
C GLY A 248 -9.05 34.12 21.29
N HIS A 249 -9.84 35.19 21.46
CA HIS A 249 -10.46 35.59 22.73
C HIS A 249 -11.93 35.15 22.83
N GLY A 250 -12.43 34.35 21.90
CA GLY A 250 -13.83 33.91 21.84
C GLY A 250 -14.82 34.98 21.36
N ILE A 251 -14.33 36.10 20.82
CA ILE A 251 -15.18 37.19 20.32
C ILE A 251 -15.51 36.91 18.86
N THR A 252 -16.80 36.97 18.52
CA THR A 252 -17.33 36.95 17.15
C THR A 252 -17.90 38.32 16.79
N SER A 253 -17.93 38.65 15.49
CA SER A 253 -18.56 39.86 14.97
C SER A 253 -19.74 39.52 14.04
N HIS A 254 -20.49 40.55 13.65
CA HIS A 254 -21.50 40.41 12.60
C HIS A 254 -20.85 39.97 11.28
N ASP A 255 -21.54 39.06 10.57
CA ASP A 255 -21.23 38.70 9.19
C ASP A 255 -22.39 39.14 8.29
N PRO A 256 -22.15 39.78 7.12
CA PRO A 256 -23.22 40.17 6.20
C PRO A 256 -24.06 39.00 5.69
N CYS A 257 -23.56 37.77 5.76
CA CYS A 257 -24.26 36.55 5.43
C CYS A 257 -24.94 35.93 6.65
N ILE A 258 -26.27 35.79 6.57
CA ILE A 258 -27.09 35.24 7.65
C ILE A 258 -26.68 33.81 8.08
N ASN A 259 -26.21 33.00 7.14
CA ASN A 259 -25.80 31.61 7.41
C ASN A 259 -24.44 31.50 8.12
N HIS A 260 -23.65 32.58 8.12
CA HIS A 260 -22.30 32.64 8.67
C HIS A 260 -22.22 33.52 9.93
N CYS A 261 -23.26 34.30 10.21
CA CYS A 261 -23.30 35.19 11.37
C CYS A 261 -23.59 34.41 12.67
N LEU A 262 -22.54 34.16 13.46
CA LEU A 262 -22.66 33.49 14.76
C LEU A 262 -23.52 34.28 15.75
N LEU A 263 -23.41 35.61 15.77
CA LEU A 263 -24.25 36.45 16.61
C LEU A 263 -25.74 36.28 16.28
N TYR A 264 -26.07 36.09 15.00
CA TYR A 264 -27.44 35.82 14.58
C TYR A 264 -27.90 34.43 15.04
N ALA A 265 -27.04 33.42 14.90
CA ALA A 265 -27.31 32.06 15.41
C ALA A 265 -27.52 32.03 16.94
N PHE A 266 -26.91 32.94 17.69
CA PHE A 266 -27.10 33.09 19.14
C PHE A 266 -28.27 34.03 19.52
N GLY A 267 -28.92 34.68 18.56
CA GLY A 267 -30.01 35.62 18.81
C GLY A 267 -29.57 37.01 19.30
N GLU A 268 -28.29 37.35 19.14
CA GLU A 268 -27.69 38.61 19.59
C GLU A 268 -27.44 39.62 18.46
N CYS A 269 -27.74 39.26 17.20
CA CYS A 269 -27.51 40.11 16.04
C CYS A 269 -28.80 40.77 15.53
N ASN A 270 -28.87 42.10 15.63
CA ASN A 270 -29.97 42.91 15.08
C ASN A 270 -29.62 43.65 13.78
N THR A 271 -28.39 43.51 13.28
CA THR A 271 -27.96 44.14 12.03
C THR A 271 -28.51 43.38 10.81
N PRO A 272 -28.81 44.08 9.70
CA PRO A 272 -29.36 43.46 8.50
C PRO A 272 -28.31 42.58 7.79
N HIS A 273 -28.74 41.41 7.32
CA HIS A 273 -27.90 40.47 6.57
C HIS A 273 -28.25 40.58 5.07
N THR A 274 -27.41 41.25 4.30
CA THR A 274 -27.66 41.56 2.88
C THR A 274 -27.15 40.49 1.93
N HIS A 275 -26.39 39.51 2.42
CA HIS A 275 -25.76 38.48 1.60
C HIS A 275 -26.33 37.09 1.90
N VAL A 276 -26.46 36.27 0.86
CA VAL A 276 -26.86 34.87 0.95
C VAL A 276 -25.72 34.01 0.44
N CYS A 277 -25.29 33.04 1.24
CA CYS A 277 -24.28 32.07 0.82
C CYS A 277 -24.89 31.07 -0.16
N ASN A 278 -24.39 31.07 -1.40
CA ASN A 278 -24.85 30.17 -2.45
C ASN A 278 -24.71 28.69 -2.04
N GLU A 279 -23.61 28.34 -1.36
CA GLU A 279 -23.35 26.96 -0.93
C GLU A 279 -24.31 26.51 0.19
N CYS A 280 -24.62 27.39 1.14
CA CYS A 280 -25.65 27.13 2.14
C CYS A 280 -27.05 27.04 1.51
N GLN A 281 -27.34 27.85 0.49
CA GLN A 281 -28.62 27.80 -0.23
C GLN A 281 -28.84 26.48 -0.96
N LYS A 282 -27.76 25.84 -1.44
CA LYS A 282 -27.84 24.51 -2.08
C LYS A 282 -28.44 23.44 -1.17
N ILE A 283 -28.34 23.58 0.16
CA ILE A 283 -28.99 22.65 1.12
C ILE A 283 -30.52 22.72 0.95
N PHE A 284 -31.08 23.92 1.02
CA PHE A 284 -32.52 24.12 0.90
C PHE A 284 -33.02 23.74 -0.49
N GLN A 285 -32.26 24.12 -1.54
CA GLN A 285 -32.61 23.75 -2.90
C GLN A 285 -32.59 22.24 -3.11
N PHE A 286 -31.62 21.52 -2.53
CA PHE A 286 -31.54 20.06 -2.60
C PHE A 286 -32.80 19.39 -2.04
N PHE A 287 -33.24 19.78 -0.85
CA PHE A 287 -34.44 19.19 -0.24
C PHE A 287 -35.72 19.55 -1.00
N GLN A 288 -35.82 20.76 -1.54
CA GLN A 288 -36.96 21.14 -2.38
C GLN A 288 -36.99 20.34 -3.69
N ASP A 289 -35.85 20.23 -4.37
CA ASP A 289 -35.75 19.44 -5.60
C ASP A 289 -36.05 17.97 -5.31
N LEU A 290 -35.57 17.43 -4.19
CA LEU A 290 -35.82 16.05 -3.80
C LEU A 290 -37.32 15.81 -3.55
N LYS A 291 -38.02 16.72 -2.88
CA LYS A 291 -39.49 16.68 -2.71
C LYS A 291 -40.26 16.84 -4.02
N ASN A 292 -39.75 17.62 -4.97
CA ASN A 292 -40.42 17.77 -6.26
C ASN A 292 -40.29 16.50 -7.12
N ASN A 293 -39.19 15.75 -6.95
CA ASN A 293 -38.94 14.52 -7.68
C ASN A 293 -39.51 13.27 -6.99
N LEU A 294 -39.61 13.29 -5.65
CA LEU A 294 -40.23 12.23 -4.88
C LEU A 294 -41.65 12.64 -4.50
N GLY A 295 -42.66 11.86 -4.93
CA GLY A 295 -44.07 12.20 -4.73
C GLY A 295 -44.46 12.52 -3.27
N LEU A 296 -45.66 13.09 -3.10
CA LEU A 296 -46.16 13.62 -1.82
C LEU A 296 -46.02 12.66 -0.62
N SER A 297 -46.05 11.35 -0.85
CA SER A 297 -45.88 10.32 0.19
C SER A 297 -44.54 10.39 0.94
N TYR A 298 -43.50 10.98 0.34
CA TYR A 298 -42.16 11.07 0.94
C TYR A 298 -41.86 12.45 1.54
N HIS A 299 -42.79 13.41 1.43
CA HIS A 299 -42.52 14.80 1.84
C HIS A 299 -42.24 14.93 3.33
N GLU A 300 -42.91 14.14 4.16
CA GLU A 300 -42.70 14.12 5.61
C GLU A 300 -41.33 13.54 5.98
N GLU A 301 -40.96 12.40 5.38
CA GLU A 301 -39.64 11.77 5.58
C GLU A 301 -38.51 12.69 5.12
N ILE A 302 -38.65 13.32 3.94
CA ILE A 302 -37.66 14.29 3.43
C ILE A 302 -37.58 15.53 4.33
N GLN A 303 -38.71 15.98 4.90
CA GLN A 303 -38.72 17.06 5.87
C GLN A 303 -37.99 16.68 7.17
N GLU A 304 -38.15 15.44 7.62
CA GLU A 304 -37.42 14.93 8.79
C GLU A 304 -35.91 14.93 8.53
N TYR A 305 -35.47 14.41 7.38
CA TYR A 305 -34.06 14.47 6.98
C TYR A 305 -33.53 15.90 6.91
N GLN A 306 -34.31 16.83 6.36
CA GLN A 306 -33.96 18.24 6.34
C GLN A 306 -33.76 18.79 7.76
N ASN A 307 -34.67 18.48 8.69
CA ASN A 307 -34.57 18.92 10.08
C ASN A 307 -33.35 18.34 10.78
N ARG A 308 -33.03 17.06 10.55
CA ARG A 308 -31.81 16.41 11.07
C ARG A 308 -30.55 17.10 10.55
N ILE A 309 -30.47 17.39 9.25
CA ILE A 309 -29.33 18.12 8.67
C ILE A 309 -29.22 19.55 9.22
N LEU A 310 -30.33 20.25 9.44
CA LEU A 310 -30.31 21.58 10.07
C LEU A 310 -29.85 21.53 11.53
N TYR A 311 -30.24 20.49 12.27
CA TYR A 311 -29.73 20.26 13.63
C TYR A 311 -28.22 19.99 13.62
N TYR A 312 -27.75 19.19 12.66
CA TYR A 312 -26.33 18.95 12.43
C TYR A 312 -25.56 20.25 12.11
N LEU A 313 -26.13 21.12 11.26
CA LEU A 313 -25.56 22.42 10.93
C LEU A 313 -25.41 23.29 12.19
N ALA A 314 -26.48 23.46 12.97
CA ALA A 314 -26.45 24.23 14.21
C ALA A 314 -25.41 23.66 15.21
N HIS A 315 -25.28 22.33 15.28
CA HIS A 315 -24.26 21.69 16.08
C HIS A 315 -22.84 22.03 15.58
N GLN A 316 -22.57 22.01 14.27
CA GLN A 316 -21.26 22.43 13.72
C GLN A 316 -20.96 23.90 14.01
N THR A 317 -21.95 24.77 13.88
CA THR A 317 -21.82 26.20 14.21
C THR A 317 -21.38 26.38 15.67
N ARG A 318 -22.10 25.76 16.61
CA ARG A 318 -21.77 25.80 18.04
C ARG A 318 -20.41 25.17 18.35
N LYS A 319 -20.11 24.03 17.74
CA LYS A 319 -18.85 23.33 17.90
C LYS A 319 -17.67 24.18 17.43
N THR A 320 -17.82 24.91 16.33
CA THR A 320 -16.78 25.81 15.81
C THR A 320 -16.52 26.94 16.81
N TYR A 321 -17.57 27.58 17.31
CA TYR A 321 -17.45 28.63 18.33
C TYR A 321 -16.76 28.16 19.61
N LEU A 322 -17.11 26.97 20.12
CA LEU A 322 -16.52 26.44 21.36
C LEU A 322 -15.07 25.95 21.22
N ASN A 323 -14.59 25.72 19.99
CA ASN A 323 -13.25 25.20 19.73
C ASN A 323 -12.28 26.24 19.13
N ALA A 324 -12.77 27.44 18.83
CA ALA A 324 -11.94 28.59 18.49
C ALA A 324 -11.25 29.14 19.75
#